data_AF-A0A7C1VXR1-F1
#
_entry.id   AF-A0A7C1VXR1-F1
#
_cell.length_a   1.000
_cell.length_b   1.000
_cell.length_c   1.000
_cell.angle_alpha   90.00
_cell.angle_beta   90.00
_cell.angle_gamma   90.00
#
_symmetry.space_group_name_H-M   'P 1'
#
loop_
_entity.id
_entity.type
_entity.pdbx_description
1 polymer ?
#
loop_
_entity_poly.entity_id
_entity_poly.type
_entity_poly.pdbx_seq_one_letter_code
_entity_poly.pdbx_strand_id
1 'polypeptide(L)'
;MRETVLKPYIRSINCDPIGQNKLPSTSDCIIDLSIKNKIKRVLLDQGYYRGRWMYKDAKLLLTWPLWVALYPKADWIFVKRNISSIALSCMNTGFMRAHGNREDWIKWAEGYAGRKLELQESIGDTYHEFDVDTIVKDPSTIKHQVQRLGLAWDTDRAKNFINKTLWHF
;
A
#
# COMPACT_ATOMS: atom_id res chain seq x y z
N MET A 1 -10.13 -0.11 -9.98
CA MET A 1 -9.69 0.94 -9.02
C MET A 1 -8.39 1.59 -9.45
N ARG A 2 -7.29 0.83 -9.63
CA ARG A 2 -5.98 1.38 -10.06
C ARG A 2 -6.04 2.23 -11.34
N GLU A 3 -6.53 1.66 -12.44
CA GLU A 3 -6.53 2.34 -13.76
C GLU A 3 -7.64 3.38 -13.89
N THR A 4 -8.78 3.19 -13.21
CA THR A 4 -9.98 4.02 -13.38
C THR A 4 -10.12 5.13 -12.34
N VAL A 5 -9.39 5.05 -11.22
CA VAL A 5 -9.49 6.01 -10.12
C VAL A 5 -8.12 6.56 -9.74
N LEU A 6 -7.23 5.70 -9.24
CA LEU A 6 -5.99 6.14 -8.61
C LEU A 6 -5.01 6.79 -9.60
N LYS A 7 -4.74 6.13 -10.73
CA LYS A 7 -3.86 6.69 -11.77
C LYS A 7 -4.41 7.99 -12.38
N PRO A 8 -5.70 8.07 -12.77
CA PRO A 8 -6.29 9.34 -13.21
C PRO A 8 -6.18 10.46 -12.18
N TYR A 9 -6.41 10.15 -10.89
CA TYR A 9 -6.25 11.12 -9.81
C TYR A 9 -4.80 11.64 -9.71
N ILE A 10 -3.82 10.74 -9.67
CA ILE A 10 -2.40 11.12 -9.60
C ILE A 10 -1.98 11.96 -10.82
N ARG A 11 -2.49 11.61 -12.00
CA ARG A 11 -2.27 12.41 -13.21
C ARG A 11 -2.89 13.80 -13.11
N SER A 12 -4.07 13.92 -12.50
CA SER A 12 -4.78 15.21 -12.34
C SER A 12 -4.05 16.19 -11.43
N ILE A 13 -3.20 15.69 -10.54
CA ILE A 13 -2.30 16.50 -9.68
C ILE A 13 -0.88 16.60 -10.26
N ASN A 14 -0.74 16.44 -11.59
CA ASN A 14 0.51 16.58 -12.35
C ASN A 14 1.68 15.71 -11.86
N CYS A 15 1.37 14.52 -11.35
CA CYS A 15 2.35 13.56 -10.86
C CYS A 15 2.38 12.27 -11.68
N ASP A 16 3.42 11.47 -11.51
CA ASP A 16 3.59 10.21 -12.23
C ASP A 16 2.59 9.15 -11.73
N PRO A 17 1.64 8.69 -12.57
CA PRO A 17 0.65 7.69 -12.19
C PRO A 17 1.26 6.29 -11.96
N ILE A 18 2.50 6.03 -12.38
CA ILE A 18 3.22 4.80 -12.07
C ILE A 18 3.79 4.86 -10.63
N GLY A 19 4.05 6.06 -10.11
CA GLY A 19 4.51 6.29 -8.75
C GLY A 19 6.02 6.12 -8.59
N GLN A 20 6.79 6.46 -9.64
CA GLN A 20 8.25 6.42 -9.63
C GLN A 20 8.85 7.83 -9.59
N ASN A 21 8.46 8.73 -10.50
CA ASN A 21 8.94 10.13 -10.51
C ASN A 21 8.15 10.99 -11.51
N LYS A 22 7.59 12.17 -11.18
CA LYS A 22 7.53 12.87 -9.89
C LYS A 22 6.46 12.28 -8.97
N LEU A 23 6.81 12.09 -7.69
CA LEU A 23 5.88 11.62 -6.66
C LEU A 23 5.00 12.78 -6.15
N PRO A 24 3.69 12.56 -5.89
CA PRO A 24 2.86 13.54 -5.20
C PRO A 24 3.41 13.86 -3.82
N SER A 25 3.41 15.12 -3.39
CA SER A 25 3.47 15.57 -1.99
C SER A 25 2.08 15.57 -1.34
N THR A 26 2.03 15.69 -0.01
CA THR A 26 0.77 15.84 0.70
C THR A 26 0.06 17.13 0.30
N SER A 27 0.78 18.21 0.04
CA SER A 27 0.22 19.47 -0.47
C SER A 27 -0.25 19.40 -1.93
N ASP A 28 0.28 18.46 -2.73
CA ASP A 28 -0.24 18.21 -4.08
C ASP A 28 -1.62 17.52 -4.06
N CYS A 29 -2.01 16.89 -2.94
CA CYS A 29 -3.24 16.12 -2.85
C CYS A 29 -4.49 17.02 -2.75
N ILE A 30 -5.30 17.02 -3.80
CA ILE A 30 -6.60 17.69 -3.82
C ILE A 30 -7.68 16.75 -3.29
N ILE A 31 -8.37 17.15 -2.23
CA ILE A 31 -9.44 16.36 -1.63
C ILE A 31 -10.73 16.50 -2.45
N ASP A 32 -10.90 15.61 -3.44
CA ASP A 32 -12.14 15.48 -4.21
C ASP A 32 -13.01 14.34 -3.66
N LEU A 33 -14.04 14.69 -2.89
CA LEU A 33 -14.97 13.72 -2.30
C LEU A 33 -15.80 12.96 -3.35
N SER A 34 -15.92 13.47 -4.58
CA SER A 34 -16.63 12.78 -5.68
C SER A 34 -15.94 11.49 -6.08
N ILE A 35 -14.64 11.33 -5.78
CA ILE A 35 -13.88 10.10 -5.99
C ILE A 35 -14.50 8.92 -5.25
N LYS A 36 -15.16 9.15 -4.11
CA LYS A 36 -15.89 8.10 -3.37
C LYS A 36 -16.95 7.42 -4.24
N ASN A 37 -17.65 8.17 -5.08
CA ASN A 37 -18.67 7.63 -5.98
C ASN A 37 -18.04 6.80 -7.12
N LYS A 38 -16.88 7.21 -7.63
CA LYS A 38 -16.12 6.43 -8.62
C LYS A 38 -15.65 5.10 -8.03
N ILE A 39 -15.16 5.12 -6.78
CA ILE A 39 -14.78 3.89 -6.05
C ILE A 39 -16.00 3.00 -5.83
N LYS A 40 -17.12 3.54 -5.36
CA LYS A 40 -18.36 2.78 -5.17
C LYS A 40 -18.82 2.11 -6.47
N ARG A 41 -18.80 2.82 -7.60
CA ARG A 41 -19.15 2.26 -8.92
C ARG A 41 -18.22 1.10 -9.27
N VAL A 42 -16.91 1.27 -9.13
CA VAL A 42 -15.92 0.20 -9.36
C VAL A 42 -16.21 -1.04 -8.50
N LEU A 43 -16.56 -0.87 -7.22
CA LEU A 43 -16.88 -1.99 -6.35
C LEU A 43 -18.15 -2.72 -6.82
N LEU A 44 -19.21 -1.98 -7.16
CA LEU A 44 -20.46 -2.54 -7.67
C LEU A 44 -20.25 -3.30 -8.99
N ASP A 45 -19.49 -2.71 -9.92
CA ASP A 45 -19.17 -3.32 -11.22
C ASP A 45 -18.36 -4.63 -11.06
N GLN A 46 -17.62 -4.77 -9.95
CA GLN A 46 -16.87 -5.98 -9.58
C GLN A 46 -17.72 -7.00 -8.79
N GLY A 47 -19.03 -6.76 -8.66
CA GLY A 47 -19.93 -7.63 -7.90
C GLY A 47 -19.80 -7.48 -6.37
N TYR A 48 -19.14 -6.43 -5.90
CA TYR A 48 -18.96 -6.16 -4.48
C TYR A 48 -20.07 -5.24 -3.95
N TYR A 49 -21.10 -5.84 -3.37
CA TYR A 49 -22.30 -5.12 -2.92
C TYR A 49 -22.33 -4.80 -1.42
N ARG A 50 -21.64 -5.60 -0.58
CA ARG A 50 -21.66 -5.47 0.88
C ARG A 50 -20.45 -6.11 1.55
N GLY A 51 -20.14 -5.65 2.77
CA GLY A 51 -19.09 -6.21 3.64
C GLY A 51 -17.86 -5.31 3.77
N ARG A 52 -16.78 -5.88 4.32
CA ARG A 52 -15.44 -5.28 4.33
C ARG A 52 -14.70 -5.57 3.01
N TRP A 53 -14.16 -4.53 2.39
CA TRP A 53 -13.32 -4.66 1.20
C TRP A 53 -11.91 -4.18 1.52
N MET A 54 -10.96 -4.64 0.73
CA MET A 54 -9.56 -4.21 0.78
C MET A 54 -9.16 -3.71 -0.59
N TYR A 55 -8.33 -2.68 -0.62
CA TYR A 55 -7.61 -2.28 -1.81
C TYR A 55 -6.13 -2.16 -1.50
N LYS A 56 -5.30 -2.79 -2.34
CA LYS A 56 -3.85 -2.76 -2.23
C LYS A 56 -3.27 -2.04 -3.44
N ASP A 57 -2.53 -0.98 -3.17
CA ASP A 57 -1.64 -0.36 -4.14
C ASP A 57 -0.57 0.45 -3.39
N ALA A 58 0.70 0.41 -3.83
CA ALA A 58 1.77 1.19 -3.20
C ALA A 58 1.47 2.70 -3.21
N LYS A 59 0.83 3.19 -4.29
CA LYS A 59 0.51 4.61 -4.50
C LYS A 59 -0.57 5.14 -3.54
N LEU A 60 -1.25 4.26 -2.80
CA LEU A 60 -2.15 4.67 -1.72
C LEU A 60 -1.42 5.56 -0.72
N LEU A 61 -0.18 5.20 -0.39
CA LEU A 61 0.61 5.95 0.56
C LEU A 61 0.97 7.35 0.05
N LEU A 62 1.24 7.50 -1.25
CA LEU A 62 1.53 8.81 -1.85
C LEU A 62 0.31 9.75 -1.87
N THR A 63 -0.88 9.17 -1.81
CA THR A 63 -2.16 9.88 -1.92
C THR A 63 -2.97 9.76 -0.63
N TRP A 64 -2.32 9.41 0.48
CA TRP A 64 -2.98 9.09 1.74
C TRP A 64 -3.97 10.16 2.23
N PRO A 65 -3.75 11.49 2.06
CA PRO A 65 -4.69 12.50 2.54
C PRO A 65 -6.08 12.34 1.92
N LEU A 66 -6.13 12.01 0.62
CA LEU A 66 -7.38 11.71 -0.06
C LEU A 66 -8.08 10.51 0.60
N TRP A 67 -7.36 9.40 0.81
CA TRP A 67 -7.95 8.17 1.33
C TRP A 67 -8.44 8.30 2.77
N VAL A 68 -7.71 9.04 3.62
CA VAL A 68 -8.15 9.36 4.98
C VAL A 68 -9.43 10.20 4.95
N ALA A 69 -9.52 11.20 4.06
CA ALA A 69 -10.73 12.00 3.92
C ALA A 69 -11.94 11.17 3.40
N LEU A 70 -11.71 10.26 2.45
CA LEU A 70 -12.77 9.42 1.89
C LEU A 70 -13.24 8.31 2.86
N TYR A 71 -12.32 7.73 3.63
CA TYR A 71 -12.52 6.57 4.50
C TYR A 71 -11.80 6.73 5.85
N PRO A 72 -12.26 7.64 6.72
CA PRO A 72 -11.59 7.96 7.99
C PRO A 72 -11.58 6.82 9.02
N LYS A 73 -12.31 5.72 8.75
CA LYS A 73 -12.38 4.53 9.61
C LYS A 73 -11.68 3.31 8.97
N ALA A 74 -10.90 3.50 7.93
CA ALA A 74 -10.18 2.41 7.28
C ALA A 74 -8.97 1.99 8.13
N ASP A 75 -8.79 0.67 8.30
CA ASP A 75 -7.54 0.10 8.78
C ASP A 75 -6.45 0.23 7.71
N TRP A 76 -5.29 0.78 8.09
CA TRP A 76 -4.13 0.84 7.22
C TRP A 76 -3.19 -0.34 7.46
N ILE A 77 -2.80 -1.04 6.40
CA ILE A 77 -1.91 -2.21 6.49
C ILE A 77 -0.57 -1.86 5.83
N PHE A 78 0.49 -1.87 6.63
CA PHE A 78 1.85 -1.68 6.16
C PHE A 78 2.60 -2.99 6.13
N VAL A 79 3.32 -3.20 5.02
CA VAL A 79 4.22 -4.33 4.84
C VAL A 79 5.63 -3.81 5.05
N LYS A 80 6.31 -4.30 6.09
CA LYS A 80 7.67 -3.91 6.41
C LYS A 80 8.67 -4.78 5.65
N ARG A 81 9.65 -4.13 5.02
CA ARG A 81 10.78 -4.76 4.34
C ARG A 81 11.98 -3.83 4.42
N ASN A 82 13.18 -4.40 4.42
CA ASN A 82 14.43 -3.64 4.39
C ASN A 82 14.52 -2.74 3.14
N ILE A 83 14.88 -1.45 3.33
CA ILE A 83 14.97 -0.45 2.25
C ILE A 83 15.99 -0.85 1.17
N SER A 84 17.14 -1.39 1.54
CA SER A 84 18.13 -1.88 0.57
C SER A 84 17.58 -3.01 -0.30
N SER A 85 16.80 -3.93 0.29
CA SER A 85 16.13 -5.00 -0.47
C SER A 85 15.04 -4.46 -1.39
N ILE A 86 14.33 -3.39 -0.99
CA ILE A 86 13.38 -2.69 -1.87
C ILE A 86 14.11 -2.07 -3.06
N ALA A 87 15.21 -1.35 -2.83
CA ALA A 87 15.99 -0.72 -3.88
C ALA A 87 16.53 -1.74 -4.89
N LEU A 88 17.11 -2.85 -4.40
CA LEU A 88 17.56 -3.95 -5.26
C LEU A 88 16.41 -4.56 -6.07
N SER A 89 15.24 -4.74 -5.44
CA SER A 89 14.04 -5.22 -6.14
C SER A 89 13.61 -4.27 -7.26
N CYS A 90 13.71 -2.96 -7.05
CA CYS A 90 13.38 -1.96 -8.07
C CYS A 90 14.34 -2.03 -9.25
N MET A 91 15.65 -2.16 -9.00
CA MET A 91 16.65 -2.31 -10.07
C MET A 91 16.40 -3.54 -10.97
N ASN A 92 15.88 -4.62 -10.39
CA ASN A 92 15.64 -5.88 -11.11
C ASN A 92 14.23 -5.99 -11.72
N THR A 93 13.37 -4.98 -11.54
CA THR A 93 11.99 -5.01 -12.00
C THR A 93 11.83 -4.20 -13.28
N GLY A 94 11.56 -4.85 -14.42
CA GLY A 94 11.60 -4.20 -15.74
C GLY A 94 10.62 -3.04 -15.98
N PHE A 95 9.60 -2.82 -15.14
CA PHE A 95 8.75 -1.64 -15.21
C PHE A 95 9.24 -0.47 -14.33
N MET A 96 10.18 -0.70 -13.41
CA MET A 96 10.80 0.29 -12.53
C MET A 96 12.00 0.91 -13.24
N ARG A 97 11.78 2.05 -13.92
CA ARG A 97 12.75 2.63 -14.88
C ARG A 97 13.16 4.06 -14.55
N ALA A 98 12.60 4.66 -13.51
CA ALA A 98 12.87 6.07 -13.19
C ALA A 98 14.30 6.33 -12.69
N HIS A 99 14.98 5.33 -12.14
CA HIS A 99 16.32 5.46 -11.58
C HIS A 99 17.25 4.35 -12.08
N GLY A 100 18.48 4.73 -12.43
CA GLY A 100 19.49 3.80 -12.98
C GLY A 100 20.46 3.23 -11.94
N ASN A 101 20.42 3.72 -10.69
CA ASN A 101 21.34 3.33 -9.63
C ASN A 101 20.58 3.02 -8.32
N ARG A 102 21.26 2.36 -7.39
CA ARG A 102 20.68 1.89 -6.13
C ARG A 102 20.37 3.05 -5.19
N GLU A 103 21.23 4.06 -5.16
CA GLU A 103 21.17 5.20 -4.26
C GLU A 103 19.89 6.01 -4.47
N ASP A 104 19.49 6.22 -5.72
CA ASP A 104 18.26 6.93 -6.05
C ASP A 104 17.02 6.09 -5.75
N TRP A 105 17.08 4.77 -5.90
CA TRP A 105 16.01 3.88 -5.43
C TRP A 105 15.89 3.83 -3.91
N ILE A 106 17.00 3.99 -3.17
CA ILE A 106 16.98 4.15 -1.71
C ILE A 106 16.25 5.45 -1.34
N LYS A 107 16.61 6.59 -1.94
CA LYS A 107 15.93 7.88 -1.71
C LYS A 107 14.43 7.78 -2.03
N TRP A 108 14.07 7.10 -3.11
CA TRP A 108 12.68 6.84 -3.48
C TRP A 108 11.95 6.05 -2.38
N ALA A 109 12.56 4.99 -1.87
CA ALA A 109 11.98 4.17 -0.79
C ALA A 109 11.89 4.92 0.55
N GLU A 110 12.89 5.74 0.87
CA GLU A 110 12.88 6.66 2.02
C GLU A 110 11.75 7.69 1.91
N GLY A 111 11.47 8.20 0.70
CA GLY A 111 10.31 9.06 0.46
C GLY A 111 8.98 8.38 0.83
N TYR A 112 8.80 7.11 0.49
CA TYR A 112 7.64 6.34 0.94
C TYR A 112 7.64 6.12 2.45
N ALA A 113 8.80 5.86 3.06
CA ALA A 113 8.92 5.73 4.52
C ALA A 113 8.52 7.02 5.24
N GLY A 114 8.92 8.19 4.72
CA GLY A 114 8.49 9.49 5.23
C GLY A 114 6.97 9.66 5.19
N ARG A 115 6.32 9.29 4.06
CA ARG A 115 4.84 9.34 3.96
C ARG A 115 4.12 8.42 4.91
N LYS A 116 4.71 7.28 5.24
CA LYS A 116 4.18 6.40 6.27
C LYS A 116 4.16 7.11 7.63
N LEU A 117 5.24 7.79 8.01
CA LEU A 117 5.29 8.53 9.27
C LEU A 117 4.24 9.64 9.32
N GLU A 118 4.16 10.46 8.27
CA GLU A 118 3.14 11.52 8.16
C GLU A 118 1.70 10.96 8.31
N LEU A 119 1.42 9.83 7.65
CA LEU A 119 0.13 9.17 7.75
C LEU A 119 -0.13 8.66 9.18
N GLN A 120 0.86 8.00 9.81
CA GLN A 120 0.73 7.48 11.17
C GLN A 120 0.46 8.60 12.18
N GLU A 121 1.14 9.73 12.06
CA GLU A 121 0.87 10.93 12.85
C GLU A 121 -0.58 11.44 12.65
N SER A 122 -1.13 11.31 11.44
CA SER A 122 -2.49 11.74 11.13
C SER A 122 -3.59 10.79 11.62
N ILE A 123 -3.37 9.48 11.65
CA ILE A 123 -4.43 8.47 11.94
C ILE A 123 -4.30 7.81 13.32
N GLY A 124 -3.23 8.11 14.06
CA GLY A 124 -2.92 7.47 15.34
C GLY A 124 -2.77 5.96 15.19
N ASP A 125 -3.38 5.18 16.09
CA ASP A 125 -3.22 3.72 16.17
C ASP A 125 -4.06 2.91 15.16
N THR A 126 -4.64 3.57 14.15
CA THR A 126 -5.52 2.92 13.14
C THR A 126 -4.72 2.26 12.01
N TYR A 127 -3.62 1.58 12.35
CA TYR A 127 -2.79 0.85 11.40
C TYR A 127 -2.23 -0.45 11.98
N HIS A 128 -1.79 -1.32 11.08
CA HIS A 128 -1.23 -2.63 11.39
C HIS A 128 0.03 -2.83 10.56
N GLU A 129 1.12 -3.23 11.20
CA GLU A 129 2.39 -3.49 10.53
C GLU A 129 2.72 -4.99 10.52
N PHE A 130 3.10 -5.47 9.34
CA PHE A 130 3.36 -6.86 9.05
C PHE A 130 4.80 -6.98 8.56
N ASP A 131 5.67 -7.57 9.39
CA ASP A 131 7.05 -7.89 9.05
C ASP A 131 7.10 -9.18 8.23
N VAL A 132 7.43 -9.04 6.95
CA VAL A 132 7.36 -10.17 6.02
C VAL A 132 8.41 -11.23 6.31
N ASP A 133 9.59 -10.81 6.73
CA ASP A 133 10.69 -11.74 7.03
C ASP A 133 10.34 -12.61 8.24
N THR A 134 9.56 -12.06 9.18
CA THR A 134 9.02 -12.79 10.32
C THR A 134 7.87 -13.72 9.91
N ILE A 135 6.92 -13.23 9.10
CA ILE A 135 5.75 -14.01 8.62
C ILE A 135 6.16 -15.23 7.80
N VAL A 136 7.17 -15.10 6.95
CA VAL A 136 7.65 -16.21 6.10
C VAL A 136 8.25 -17.35 6.94
N LYS A 137 8.89 -17.01 8.07
CA LYS A 137 9.46 -17.99 9.01
C LYS A 137 8.36 -18.65 9.84
N ASP A 138 7.45 -17.84 10.39
CA ASP A 138 6.31 -18.31 11.15
C ASP A 138 5.07 -17.42 10.90
N PRO A 139 4.09 -17.89 10.10
CA PRO A 139 2.85 -17.16 9.86
C PRO A 139 2.04 -16.90 11.13
N SER A 140 2.22 -17.70 12.19
CA SER A 140 1.45 -17.54 13.43
C SER A 140 1.72 -16.20 14.13
N THR A 141 2.85 -15.57 13.82
CA THR A 141 3.29 -14.26 14.32
C THR A 141 2.29 -13.13 14.04
N ILE A 142 1.39 -13.28 13.06
CA ILE A 142 0.39 -12.27 12.71
C ILE A 142 -1.02 -12.60 13.18
N LYS A 143 -1.21 -13.71 13.89
CA LYS A 143 -2.52 -14.15 14.36
C LYS A 143 -3.27 -13.06 15.12
N HIS A 144 -2.58 -12.40 16.05
CA HIS A 144 -3.17 -11.34 16.87
C HIS A 144 -3.57 -10.12 16.03
N GLN A 145 -2.73 -9.67 15.09
CA GLN A 145 -3.07 -8.56 14.18
C GLN A 145 -4.27 -8.90 13.28
N VAL A 146 -4.32 -10.13 12.75
CA VAL A 146 -5.46 -10.61 11.95
C VAL A 146 -6.76 -10.58 12.76
N GLN A 147 -6.71 -11.00 14.02
CA GLN A 147 -7.86 -10.95 14.92
C GLN A 147 -8.26 -9.51 15.28
N ARG A 148 -7.30 -8.58 15.45
CA ARG A 148 -7.57 -7.15 15.65
C ARG A 148 -8.25 -6.50 14.44
N LEU A 149 -7.97 -6.96 13.22
CA LEU A 149 -8.69 -6.59 12.00
C LEU A 149 -10.12 -7.19 11.95
N GLY A 150 -10.53 -7.93 12.99
CA GLY A 150 -11.80 -8.62 13.09
C GLY A 150 -11.94 -9.75 12.07
N LEU A 151 -10.83 -10.38 11.66
CA LEU A 151 -10.81 -11.52 10.76
C LEU A 151 -10.59 -12.82 11.56
N ALA A 152 -11.13 -13.92 11.06
CA ALA A 152 -10.87 -15.24 11.62
C ALA A 152 -9.46 -15.72 11.24
N TRP A 153 -8.74 -16.28 12.21
CA TRP A 153 -7.44 -16.89 11.97
C TRP A 153 -7.60 -18.34 11.48
N ASP A 154 -6.90 -18.68 10.41
CA ASP A 154 -6.83 -20.03 9.85
C ASP A 154 -5.35 -20.41 9.67
N THR A 155 -4.87 -21.28 10.56
CA THR A 155 -3.47 -21.69 10.60
C THR A 155 -3.04 -22.41 9.33
N ASP A 156 -3.89 -23.29 8.80
CA ASP A 156 -3.54 -24.13 7.66
C ASP A 156 -3.52 -23.30 6.39
N ARG A 157 -4.53 -22.42 6.22
CA ARG A 157 -4.54 -21.46 5.11
C ARG A 157 -3.35 -20.52 5.15
N ALA A 158 -2.96 -20.04 6.34
CA ALA A 158 -1.80 -19.15 6.48
C ALA A 158 -0.49 -19.86 6.11
N LYS A 159 -0.28 -21.10 6.57
CA LYS A 159 0.92 -21.90 6.23
C LYS A 159 0.98 -22.22 4.74
N ASN A 160 -0.15 -22.59 4.14
CA ASN A 160 -0.22 -22.98 2.73
C ASN A 160 -0.15 -21.79 1.76
N PHE A 161 -0.39 -20.55 2.23
CA PHE A 161 -0.29 -19.35 1.41
C PHE A 161 1.16 -18.96 1.08
N ILE A 162 2.12 -19.31 1.94
CA ILE A 162 3.52 -18.91 1.77
C ILE A 162 4.25 -19.90 0.88
N ASN A 163 4.52 -19.50 -0.36
CA ASN A 163 5.44 -20.24 -1.22
C ASN A 163 6.90 -19.91 -0.88
N LYS A 164 7.54 -20.77 -0.09
CA LYS A 164 8.95 -20.63 0.33
C LYS A 164 9.93 -20.60 -0.84
N THR A 165 9.60 -21.15 -2.02
CA THR A 165 10.52 -21.15 -3.17
C THR A 165 10.68 -19.76 -3.80
N LEU A 166 9.78 -18.83 -3.48
CA LEU A 166 9.85 -17.44 -3.94
C LEU A 166 10.65 -16.54 -2.98
N TRP A 167 11.18 -17.10 -1.90
CA TRP A 167 11.96 -16.38 -0.89
C TRP A 167 13.42 -16.85 -0.90
N HIS A 168 14.32 -15.93 -1.22
CA HIS A 168 15.77 -16.14 -1.15
C HIS A 168 16.29 -15.43 0.09
N PHE A 169 16.83 -16.19 1.05
CA PHE A 169 17.42 -15.70 2.30
C PHE A 169 18.91 -15.45 2.13
#